data_AF-A0AAD5MJ36-F1
#
_entry.id   AF-A0AAD5MJ36-F1
#
_cell.length_a   1.000
_cell.length_b   1.000
_cell.length_c   1.000
_cell.angle_alpha   90.00
_cell.angle_beta   90.00
_cell.angle_gamma   90.00
#
_symmetry.space_group_name_H-M   'P 1'
#
loop_
_entity.id
_entity.type
_entity.pdbx_description
1 polymer ?
#
loop_
_entity_poly.entity_id
_entity_poly.type
_entity_poly.pdbx_seq_one_letter_code
_entity_poly.pdbx_strand_id
1 'polypeptide(L)'
;MNRVFYRAAHSAASRKALLEKVIRVDHAGELGADRIYAGQMAVLQGTAVASVIKKMWDEEREHLDTMERLAAKHDVPHTLFAPLFSVASYALAIDSLPFIRF
;
A
#
# COMPACT_ATOMS: atom_id res chain seq x y z
N MET A 1 3.47 26.10 41.01
CA MET A 1 2.15 26.27 40.37
C MET A 1 2.37 26.52 38.88
N ASN A 2 1.66 25.78 38.03
CA ASN A 2 1.54 25.88 36.56
C ASN A 2 2.73 25.49 35.66
N ARG A 3 2.94 24.18 35.48
CA ARG A 3 3.48 23.64 34.23
C ARG A 3 2.38 23.68 33.17
N VAL A 4 2.26 24.80 32.47
CA VAL A 4 1.42 24.89 31.27
C VAL A 4 2.13 24.07 30.19
N PHE A 5 1.68 22.85 29.99
CA PHE A 5 2.05 22.05 28.83
C PHE A 5 1.61 22.80 27.58
N TYR A 6 2.55 23.47 26.91
CA TYR A 6 2.36 23.86 25.52
C TYR A 6 2.16 22.57 24.72
N ARG A 7 0.90 22.20 24.42
CA ARG A 7 0.63 21.40 23.22
C ARG A 7 1.08 22.29 22.07
N ALA A 8 2.34 22.15 21.67
CA ALA A 8 2.86 22.84 20.50
C ALA A 8 1.92 22.50 19.35
N ALA A 9 1.15 23.49 18.88
CA ALA A 9 0.36 23.32 17.69
C ALA A 9 1.34 22.90 16.58
N HIS A 10 1.16 21.71 16.02
CA HIS A 10 1.98 21.24 14.90
C HIS A 10 2.01 22.36 13.85
N SER A 11 3.17 22.93 13.55
CA SER A 11 3.33 23.93 12.51
C SER A 11 2.81 23.38 11.17
N ALA A 12 2.40 24.25 10.26
CA ALA A 12 1.96 23.81 8.92
C ALA A 12 3.01 22.93 8.22
N ALA A 13 4.30 23.24 8.41
CA ALA A 13 5.41 22.43 7.92
C ALA A 13 5.45 21.03 8.55
N SER A 14 5.26 20.92 9.87
CA SER A 14 5.23 19.62 10.56
C SER A 14 4.02 18.77 10.15
N ARG A 15 2.86 19.41 9.87
CA ARG A 15 1.68 18.72 9.32
C ARG A 15 1.93 18.23 7.90
N LYS A 16 2.54 19.05 7.04
CA LYS A 16 2.91 18.63 5.67
C LYS A 16 3.87 17.44 5.70
N ALA A 17 4.91 17.50 6.52
CA ALA A 17 5.88 16.41 6.65
C ALA A 17 5.25 15.12 7.21
N LEU A 18 4.27 15.23 8.11
CA LEU A 18 3.53 14.07 8.61
C LEU A 18 2.64 13.45 7.52
N LEU A 19 1.88 14.29 6.79
CA LEU A 19 1.04 13.83 5.67
C LEU A 19 1.87 13.14 4.59
N GLU A 20 3.01 13.71 4.23
CA GLU A 20 3.92 13.12 3.25
C GLU A 20 4.39 11.72 3.68
N LYS A 21 4.74 11.53 4.96
CA LYS A 21 5.13 10.22 5.49
C LYS A 21 4.00 9.21 5.44
N VAL A 22 2.81 9.59 5.89
CA VAL A 22 1.63 8.70 5.92
C VAL A 22 1.26 8.28 4.49
N ILE A 23 1.11 9.25 3.58
CA ILE A 23 0.74 8.97 2.19
C ILE A 23 1.77 8.06 1.50
N ARG A 24 3.08 8.25 1.76
CA ARG A 24 4.12 7.38 1.18
C ARG A 24 4.07 5.94 1.68
N VAL A 25 3.83 5.75 2.98
CA VAL A 25 3.77 4.40 3.58
C VAL A 25 2.53 3.68 3.10
N ASP A 26 1.37 4.34 3.16
CA ASP A 26 0.10 3.77 2.73
C ASP A 26 0.14 3.44 1.23
N HIS A 27 0.59 4.36 0.37
CA HIS A 27 0.72 4.12 -1.07
C HIS A 27 1.68 2.96 -1.40
N ALA A 28 2.77 2.81 -0.65
CA ALA A 28 3.66 1.66 -0.80
C ALA A 28 3.00 0.33 -0.38
N GLY A 29 2.13 0.37 0.64
CA GLY A 29 1.29 -0.75 1.06
C GLY A 29 0.33 -1.20 -0.04
N GLU A 30 -0.44 -0.26 -0.60
CA GLU A 30 -1.38 -0.53 -1.70
C GLU A 30 -0.67 -1.13 -2.93
N LEU A 31 0.49 -0.59 -3.29
CA LEU A 31 1.34 -1.12 -4.38
C LEU A 31 1.86 -2.54 -4.10
N GLY A 32 2.04 -2.90 -2.84
CA GLY A 32 2.43 -4.24 -2.41
C GLY A 32 1.26 -5.21 -2.50
N ALA A 33 0.08 -4.80 -2.04
CA ALA A 33 -1.15 -5.57 -2.11
C ALA A 33 -1.56 -5.89 -3.54
N ASP A 34 -1.51 -4.90 -4.45
CA ASP A 34 -1.78 -5.09 -5.88
C ASP A 34 -0.92 -6.22 -6.49
N ARG A 35 0.36 -6.30 -6.08
CA ARG A 35 1.29 -7.33 -6.56
C ARG A 35 1.07 -8.70 -5.95
N ILE A 36 0.66 -8.75 -4.68
CA ILE A 36 0.26 -9.99 -4.03
C ILE A 36 -0.95 -10.57 -4.76
N TYR A 37 -1.97 -9.75 -5.03
CA TYR A 37 -3.14 -10.18 -5.80
C TYR A 37 -2.80 -10.60 -7.22
N ALA A 38 -1.91 -9.87 -7.91
CA ALA A 38 -1.42 -10.26 -9.23
C ALA A 38 -0.71 -11.63 -9.19
N GLY A 39 0.12 -11.89 -8.18
CA GLY A 39 0.79 -13.18 -7.98
C GLY A 39 -0.20 -14.31 -7.68
N GLN A 40 -1.17 -14.07 -6.80
CA GLN A 40 -2.24 -15.01 -6.50
C GLN A 40 -3.06 -15.34 -7.74
N MET A 41 -3.44 -14.34 -8.54
CA MET A 41 -4.18 -14.53 -9.77
C MET A 41 -3.37 -15.28 -10.83
N ALA A 42 -2.05 -15.11 -10.89
CA ALA A 42 -1.21 -15.87 -11.83
C ALA A 42 -1.20 -17.38 -11.56
N VAL A 43 -1.44 -17.80 -10.31
CA VAL A 43 -1.40 -19.21 -9.89
C VAL A 43 -2.79 -19.82 -9.71
N LEU A 44 -3.71 -19.05 -9.15
CA LEU A 44 -5.06 -19.52 -8.79
C LEU A 44 -6.08 -19.29 -9.91
N GLN A 45 -5.65 -18.80 -11.08
CA GLN A 45 -6.52 -18.64 -12.25
C GLN A 45 -7.23 -19.97 -12.57
N GLY A 46 -8.55 -19.93 -12.74
CA GLY A 46 -9.36 -21.11 -13.07
C GLY A 46 -9.76 -21.98 -11.87
N THR A 47 -9.36 -21.63 -10.65
CA THR A 47 -9.87 -22.27 -9.43
C THR A 47 -11.20 -21.64 -8.98
N ALA A 48 -11.93 -22.33 -8.09
CA ALA A 48 -13.19 -21.82 -7.53
C ALA A 48 -13.05 -20.50 -6.73
N VAL A 49 -11.84 -20.18 -6.26
CA VAL A 49 -11.55 -18.98 -5.46
C VAL A 49 -11.11 -17.77 -6.29
N ALA A 50 -10.80 -17.97 -7.58
CA ALA A 50 -10.27 -16.92 -8.45
C ALA A 50 -11.21 -15.71 -8.59
N SER A 51 -12.54 -15.95 -8.60
CA SER A 51 -13.53 -14.88 -8.71
C SER A 51 -13.58 -14.00 -7.46
N VAL A 52 -13.38 -14.58 -6.28
CA VAL A 52 -13.34 -13.85 -5.00
C VAL A 52 -12.07 -13.02 -4.92
N ILE A 53 -10.92 -13.62 -5.25
CA ILE A 53 -9.62 -12.92 -5.27
C ILE A 53 -9.66 -11.77 -6.27
N LYS A 54 -10.22 -11.98 -7.47
CA LYS A 54 -10.36 -10.92 -8.46
C LYS A 54 -11.23 -9.77 -7.94
N LYS A 55 -12.34 -10.06 -7.26
CA LYS A 55 -13.19 -9.01 -6.67
C LYS A 55 -12.44 -8.19 -5.62
N MET A 56 -11.73 -8.86 -4.71
CA MET A 56 -10.91 -8.20 -3.69
C MET A 56 -9.80 -7.36 -4.33
N TRP A 57 -9.20 -7.85 -5.41
CA TRP A 57 -8.19 -7.12 -6.16
C TRP A 57 -8.77 -5.88 -6.87
N ASP A 58 -9.96 -5.99 -7.45
CA ASP A 58 -10.63 -4.85 -8.09
C ASP A 58 -10.95 -3.74 -7.05
N GLU A 59 -11.37 -4.11 -5.83
CA GLU A 59 -11.55 -3.17 -4.71
C GLU A 59 -10.23 -2.50 -4.29
N GLU A 60 -9.15 -3.27 -4.20
CA GLU A 60 -7.81 -2.74 -3.86
C GLU A 60 -7.32 -1.72 -4.91
N ARG A 61 -7.67 -1.90 -6.19
CA ARG A 61 -7.29 -0.94 -7.25
C ARG A 61 -7.96 0.42 -7.06
N GLU A 62 -9.16 0.48 -6.50
CA GLU A 62 -9.81 1.75 -6.16
C GLU A 62 -9.11 2.44 -4.98
N HIS A 63 -8.60 1.68 -4.01
CA HIS A 63 -7.78 2.21 -2.93
C HIS A 63 -6.46 2.79 -3.48
N LEU A 64 -5.79 2.07 -4.36
CA LEU A 64 -4.56 2.54 -5.01
C LEU A 64 -4.78 3.85 -5.79
N ASP A 65 -5.84 3.95 -6.60
CA ASP A 65 -6.18 5.20 -7.32
C ASP A 65 -6.45 6.37 -6.35
N THR A 66 -7.14 6.10 -5.24
CA THR A 66 -7.36 7.11 -4.19
C THR A 66 -6.03 7.60 -3.61
N MET A 67 -5.10 6.69 -3.34
CA MET A 67 -3.79 7.02 -2.80
C MET A 67 -2.90 7.76 -3.81
N GLU A 68 -2.95 7.41 -5.09
CA GLU A 68 -2.27 8.15 -6.16
C GLU A 68 -2.79 9.60 -6.27
N ARG A 69 -4.11 9.79 -6.21
CA ARG A 69 -4.73 11.13 -6.19
C ARG A 69 -4.31 11.93 -4.97
N LEU A 70 -4.24 11.30 -3.79
CA LEU A 70 -3.78 11.95 -2.57
C LEU A 70 -2.29 12.31 -2.64
N ALA A 71 -1.46 11.43 -3.19
CA ALA A 71 -0.04 11.70 -3.42
C ALA A 71 0.16 12.89 -4.37
N ALA A 72 -0.58 12.92 -5.48
CA ALA A 72 -0.57 14.04 -6.43
C ALA A 72 -1.06 15.35 -5.79
N LYS A 73 -2.15 15.31 -5.01
CA LYS A 73 -2.70 16.49 -4.32
C LYS A 73 -1.73 17.11 -3.31
N HIS A 74 -0.87 16.30 -2.70
CA HIS A 74 0.05 16.74 -1.65
C HIS A 74 1.51 16.89 -2.13
N ASP A 75 1.77 16.81 -3.44
CA ASP A 75 3.12 16.85 -4.06
C ASP A 75 4.08 15.84 -3.39
N VAL A 76 3.56 14.65 -3.10
CA VAL A 76 4.34 13.60 -2.44
C VAL A 76 5.21 12.90 -3.49
N PRO A 77 6.55 12.97 -3.38
CA PRO A 77 7.42 12.33 -4.35
C PRO A 77 7.24 10.80 -4.31
N HIS A 78 7.14 10.19 -5.49
CA HIS A 78 7.08 8.74 -5.60
C HIS A 78 8.36 8.09 -5.06
N THR A 79 8.19 7.00 -4.31
CA THR A 79 9.31 6.27 -3.72
C THR A 79 10.10 5.57 -4.84
N LEU A 80 11.37 5.97 -5.01
CA LEU A 80 12.34 5.35 -5.94
C LEU A 80 12.52 3.83 -5.74
N PHE A 81 12.21 3.31 -4.54
CA PHE A 81 12.33 1.88 -4.20
C PHE A 81 11.10 1.04 -4.54
N ALA A 82 10.00 1.62 -5.03
CA ALA A 82 8.80 0.87 -5.41
C ALA A 82 9.07 -0.31 -6.38
N PRO A 83 9.97 -0.18 -7.38
CA PRO A 83 10.33 -1.30 -8.26
C PRO A 83 11.11 -2.42 -7.55
N LEU A 84 11.85 -2.10 -6.49
CA LEU A 84 12.62 -3.08 -5.73
C LEU A 84 11.70 -3.89 -4.80
N PHE A 85 10.80 -3.18 -4.10
CA PHE A 85 9.77 -3.81 -3.27
C PHE A 85 8.83 -4.68 -4.10
N SER A 86 8.51 -4.24 -5.32
CA SER A 86 7.74 -5.04 -6.28
C SER A 86 8.26 -6.46 -6.45
N VAL A 87 9.57 -6.58 -6.69
CA VAL A 87 10.24 -7.86 -6.93
C VAL A 87 10.27 -8.69 -5.66
N ALA A 88 10.56 -8.07 -4.51
CA ALA A 88 10.56 -8.74 -3.22
C ALA A 88 9.17 -9.28 -2.84
N SER A 89 8.11 -8.49 -3.02
CA SER A 89 6.73 -8.92 -2.76
C SER A 89 6.29 -10.07 -3.67
N TYR A 90 6.66 -10.04 -4.95
CA TYR A 90 6.37 -11.14 -5.88
C TYR A 90 7.09 -12.43 -5.48
N ALA A 91 8.35 -12.33 -5.05
CA ALA A 91 9.11 -13.48 -4.56
C ALA A 91 8.49 -14.08 -3.29
N LEU A 92 8.09 -13.25 -2.33
CA LEU A 92 7.39 -13.70 -1.12
C LEU A 92 6.04 -14.34 -1.42
N ALA A 93 5.29 -13.80 -2.39
CA ALA A 93 4.01 -14.37 -2.81
C ALA A 93 4.19 -15.80 -3.34
N ILE A 94 5.18 -16.02 -4.21
CA ILE A 94 5.50 -17.36 -4.74
C ILE A 94 5.95 -18.32 -3.62
N ASP A 95 6.77 -17.85 -2.69
CA ASP A 95 7.29 -18.69 -1.59
C ASP A 95 6.21 -19.13 -0.60
N SER A 96 5.15 -18.33 -0.43
CA SER A 96 4.01 -18.67 0.45
C SER A 96 3.02 -19.69 -0.14
N LEU A 97 3.11 -20.00 -1.44
CA LEU A 97 2.22 -20.93 -2.14
C LEU A 97 2.18 -22.38 -1.60
N PRO A 98 3.26 -22.97 -1.05
CA PRO A 98 3.22 -24.31 -0.45
C PRO A 98 2.30 -24.41 0.77
N PHE A 99 2.01 -23.28 1.44
CA PHE A 99 1.17 -23.21 2.64
C PHE A 99 -0.33 -22.99 2.33
N ILE A 100 -0.68 -22.71 1.07
CA ILE A 100 -2.05 -22.42 0.60
C ILE A 100 -2.61 -23.57 -0.25
N ARG A 101 -1.95 -24.74 -0.26
CA ARG A 101 -2.49 -25.95 -0.90
C ARG A 101 -3.47 -26.62 0.06
N PHE A 102 -4.77 -26.51 -0.22
CA PHE A 102 -5.81 -27.43 0.26
C PHE A 102 -5.83 -28.69 -0.60
#